data_AF-A0A1M5ELG2-F1
#
_entry.id   AF-A0A1M5ELG2-F1
#
_cell.length_a   1.000
_cell.length_b   1.000
_cell.length_c   1.000
_cell.angle_alpha   90.00
_cell.angle_beta   90.00
_cell.angle_gamma   90.00
#
_symmetry.space_group_name_H-M   'P 1'
#
loop_
_entity.id
_entity.type
_entity.pdbx_description
1 polymer ?
#
loop_
_entity_poly.entity_id
_entity_poly.type
_entity_poly.pdbx_seq_one_letter_code
_entity_poly.pdbx_strand_id
1 'polypeptide(L)'
;MSEKILISLTSEEQRTLLKAAKQMEGTYGRAAAYWKKYEPHMKAWANIVQKLENKTPKEMVKKEGLPNAAQQVTEKIEITSIWVKKVEQENVRAIISIVLNNAFVIGGIKILENKTGKLFVVFPSRKTYAEQFIEFAYPVGRELRQKICDTILDEYKRQSER
;
A
#
# COMPACT_ATOMS: atom_id res chain seq x y z
N MET A 1 -9.05 2.01 -13.09
CA MET A 1 -7.95 1.53 -12.22
C MET A 1 -6.61 1.96 -12.82
N SER A 2 -6.28 3.26 -12.87
CA SER A 2 -5.18 3.66 -13.75
C SER A 2 -4.45 4.98 -13.48
N GLU A 3 -4.74 5.75 -12.43
CA GLU A 3 -3.98 6.99 -12.17
C GLU A 3 -3.28 7.02 -10.81
N LYS A 4 -3.83 6.34 -9.79
CA LYS A 4 -3.31 6.39 -8.41
C LYS A 4 -2.11 5.48 -8.14
N ILE A 5 -1.89 4.42 -8.93
CA ILE A 5 -0.82 3.42 -8.68
C ILE A 5 0.55 3.90 -9.21
N LEU A 6 0.58 4.78 -10.21
CA LEU A 6 1.85 5.22 -10.82
C LEU A 6 2.56 6.34 -10.04
N ILE A 7 1.82 7.09 -9.22
CA ILE A 7 2.34 8.28 -8.50
C ILE A 7 3.17 7.86 -7.26
N SER A 8 3.04 6.61 -6.81
CA SER A 8 3.78 6.07 -5.67
C SER A 8 5.10 5.39 -6.04
N LEU A 9 5.47 5.36 -7.32
CA LEU A 9 6.68 4.67 -7.80
C LEU A 9 7.91 5.57 -7.69
N THR A 10 9.02 5.00 -7.23
CA THR A 10 10.32 5.65 -7.16
C THR A 10 10.84 5.95 -8.57
N SER A 11 11.77 6.91 -8.69
CA SER A 11 12.33 7.32 -9.99
C SER A 11 13.03 6.18 -10.75
N GLU A 12 13.47 5.14 -10.06
CA GLU A 12 14.12 3.97 -10.64
C GLU A 12 13.11 2.95 -11.18
N GLU A 13 11.99 2.77 -10.48
CA GLU A 13 10.86 1.95 -10.94
C GLU A 13 10.19 2.58 -12.17
N GLN A 14 10.02 3.90 -12.19
CA GLN A 14 9.52 4.62 -13.36
C GLN A 14 10.42 4.46 -14.59
N ARG A 15 11.74 4.53 -14.41
CA ARG A 15 12.72 4.29 -15.48
C ARG A 15 12.71 2.85 -15.97
N THR A 16 12.52 1.89 -15.07
CA THR A 16 12.45 0.47 -15.39
C THR A 16 11.20 0.15 -16.20
N LEU A 17 10.04 0.70 -15.80
CA LEU A 17 8.79 0.59 -16.54
C LEU A 17 8.87 1.27 -17.90
N LEU A 18 9.55 2.41 -18.01
CA LEU A 18 9.75 3.11 -19.27
C LEU A 18 10.66 2.33 -20.23
N LYS A 19 11.73 1.71 -19.72
CA LYS A 19 12.59 0.80 -20.50
C LYS A 19 11.81 -0.44 -20.95
N ALA A 20 11.03 -1.05 -20.06
CA ALA A 20 10.20 -2.19 -20.37
C ALA A 20 9.13 -1.86 -21.43
N ALA A 21 8.50 -0.68 -21.34
CA ALA A 21 7.52 -0.21 -22.33
C ALA A 21 8.15 -0.02 -23.72
N LYS A 22 9.33 0.62 -23.79
CA LYS A 22 10.09 0.79 -25.05
C LYS A 22 10.55 -0.55 -25.65
N GLN A 23 10.84 -1.53 -24.79
CA GLN A 23 11.26 -2.87 -25.22
C GLN A 23 10.07 -3.75 -25.66
N MET A 24 8.86 -3.45 -25.15
CA MET A 24 7.60 -4.08 -25.54
C MET A 24 7.00 -3.53 -26.85
N GLU A 25 7.39 -2.32 -27.29
CA GLU A 25 6.95 -1.75 -28.59
C GLU A 25 7.34 -2.62 -29.80
N GLY A 26 8.32 -3.53 -29.64
CA GLY A 26 8.79 -4.39 -30.72
C GLY A 26 8.11 -5.75 -30.89
N THR A 27 7.27 -6.23 -29.96
CA THR A 27 6.99 -7.69 -29.90
C THR A 27 5.53 -8.17 -29.84
N TYR A 28 4.48 -7.34 -29.75
CA TYR A 28 3.12 -7.91 -29.64
C TYR A 28 2.03 -7.16 -30.41
N GLY A 29 1.58 -7.76 -31.53
CA GLY A 29 0.47 -7.29 -32.37
C GLY A 29 -0.92 -7.20 -31.70
N ARG A 30 -1.08 -7.66 -30.45
CA ARG A 30 -2.31 -7.44 -29.64
C ARG A 30 -2.21 -6.22 -28.71
N ALA A 31 -1.01 -5.78 -28.33
CA ALA A 31 -0.81 -4.56 -27.54
C ALA A 31 -1.06 -3.29 -28.36
N ALA A 32 -0.88 -3.35 -29.69
CA ALA A 32 -1.14 -2.24 -30.61
C ALA A 32 -2.61 -1.79 -30.66
N ALA A 33 -3.57 -2.72 -30.50
CA ALA A 33 -4.99 -2.39 -30.41
C ALA A 33 -5.34 -1.69 -29.09
N TYR A 34 -4.67 -2.11 -28.00
CA TYR A 34 -4.74 -1.43 -26.70
C TYR A 34 -4.12 -0.04 -26.76
N TRP A 35 -3.00 0.10 -27.49
CA TRP A 35 -2.32 1.37 -27.71
C TRP A 35 -3.25 2.37 -28.42
N LYS A 36 -3.86 2.02 -29.56
CA LYS A 36 -4.81 2.92 -30.26
C LYS A 36 -5.98 3.38 -29.40
N LYS A 37 -6.49 2.53 -28.50
CA LYS A 37 -7.60 2.86 -27.60
C LYS A 37 -7.23 3.90 -26.53
N TYR A 38 -5.99 3.87 -26.04
CA TYR A 38 -5.52 4.75 -24.97
C TYR A 38 -4.46 5.76 -25.43
N GLU A 39 -4.11 5.78 -26.71
CA GLU A 39 -3.15 6.68 -27.36
C GLU A 39 -3.42 8.16 -27.03
N PRO A 40 -4.67 8.66 -27.01
CA PRO A 40 -4.95 10.03 -26.61
C PRO A 40 -4.57 10.31 -25.16
N HIS A 41 -4.86 9.37 -24.24
CA HIS A 41 -4.50 9.47 -22.84
C HIS A 41 -2.98 9.34 -22.61
N MET A 42 -2.30 8.47 -23.37
CA MET A 42 -0.85 8.29 -23.27
C MET A 42 -0.08 9.47 -23.88
N LYS A 43 -0.60 10.10 -24.94
CA LYS A 43 -0.07 11.36 -25.49
C LYS A 43 -0.31 12.54 -24.55
N ALA A 44 -1.48 12.60 -23.90
CA ALA A 44 -1.74 13.58 -22.85
C ALA A 44 -0.77 13.40 -21.67
N TRP A 45 -0.52 12.15 -21.27
CA TRP A 45 0.46 11.81 -20.24
C TRP A 45 1.89 12.17 -20.67
N ALA A 46 2.31 11.83 -21.88
CA ALA A 46 3.64 12.18 -22.40
C ALA A 46 3.84 13.70 -22.47
N ASN A 47 2.82 14.47 -22.86
CA ASN A 47 2.87 15.94 -22.84
C ASN A 47 2.98 16.51 -21.42
N ILE A 48 2.32 15.88 -20.44
CA ILE A 48 2.45 16.27 -19.03
C ILE A 48 3.86 15.94 -18.54
N VAL A 49 4.37 14.74 -18.81
CA VAL A 49 5.72 14.31 -18.43
C VAL A 49 6.78 15.18 -19.10
N GLN A 50 6.64 15.52 -20.38
CA GLN A 50 7.58 16.38 -21.10
C GLN A 50 7.55 17.84 -20.63
N LYS A 51 6.38 18.34 -20.20
CA LYS A 51 6.27 19.63 -19.49
C LYS A 51 6.92 19.59 -18.11
N LEU A 52 6.95 18.42 -17.46
CA LEU A 52 7.61 18.19 -16.17
C LEU A 52 9.12 17.93 -16.34
N GLU A 53 9.58 17.32 -17.43
CA GLU A 53 11.00 17.03 -17.72
C GLU A 53 11.85 18.29 -17.88
N ASN A 54 11.25 19.42 -18.30
CA ASN A 54 11.93 20.71 -18.41
C ASN A 54 12.07 21.46 -17.08
N LYS A 55 11.67 20.85 -15.95
CA LYS A 55 11.91 21.38 -14.61
C LYS A 55 12.41 20.24 -13.75
N THR A 56 13.66 20.33 -13.31
CA THR A 56 14.21 19.22 -12.52
C THR A 56 13.39 19.04 -11.24
N PRO A 57 13.16 17.81 -10.76
CA PRO A 57 12.45 17.56 -9.50
C PRO A 57 13.01 18.34 -8.30
N LYS A 58 14.31 18.68 -8.35
CA LYS A 58 14.99 19.54 -7.36
C LYS A 58 14.47 20.98 -7.35
N GLU A 59 14.09 21.54 -8.49
CA GLU A 59 13.57 22.91 -8.62
C GLU A 59 12.12 23.03 -8.16
N MET A 60 11.31 21.98 -8.36
CA MET A 60 9.95 21.92 -7.81
C MET A 60 9.96 21.81 -6.28
N VAL A 61 10.84 20.97 -5.72
CA VAL A 61 11.02 20.83 -4.26
C VAL A 61 11.47 22.14 -3.61
N LYS A 62 12.28 22.95 -4.31
CA LYS A 62 12.78 24.23 -3.80
C LYS A 62 11.77 25.38 -3.84
N LYS A 63 10.78 25.32 -4.75
CA LYS A 63 9.84 26.43 -5.01
C LYS A 63 8.42 26.17 -4.48
N GLU A 64 7.96 24.92 -4.46
CA GLU A 64 6.57 24.57 -4.11
C GLU A 64 6.45 23.44 -3.07
N GLY A 65 7.56 22.82 -2.67
CA GLY A 65 7.54 21.61 -1.82
C GLY A 65 7.08 20.38 -2.60
N LEU A 66 7.14 19.20 -1.97
CA LEU A 66 6.54 17.97 -2.52
C LEU A 66 5.06 18.24 -2.86
N PRO A 67 4.48 17.65 -3.93
CA PRO A 67 3.05 17.75 -4.15
C PRO A 67 2.33 17.27 -2.90
N ASN A 68 1.59 18.20 -2.30
CA ASN A 68 0.99 18.08 -0.98
C ASN A 68 -0.06 16.95 -0.89
N ALA A 69 -0.31 16.17 -1.94
CA ALA A 69 -1.21 15.02 -1.91
C ALA A 69 -0.71 13.87 -1.01
N ALA A 70 0.61 13.72 -0.82
CA ALA A 70 1.18 12.79 0.16
C ALA A 70 1.33 13.41 1.57
N GLN A 71 1.24 14.75 1.67
CA GLN A 71 1.34 15.52 2.92
C GLN A 71 -0.01 16.09 3.41
N GLN A 72 -1.11 15.89 2.67
CA GLN A 72 -2.49 16.27 3.02
C GLN A 72 -3.42 15.04 3.13
N VAL A 73 -2.95 13.95 3.75
CA VAL A 73 -3.91 13.06 4.41
C VAL A 73 -3.99 13.53 5.86
N THR A 74 -4.66 14.68 6.05
CA THR A 74 -4.92 15.33 7.35
C THR A 74 -6.05 14.65 8.12
N GLU A 75 -6.74 13.67 7.51
CA GLU A 75 -7.76 12.91 8.21
C GLU A 75 -7.13 11.85 9.11
N LYS A 76 -7.28 12.07 10.40
CA LYS A 76 -6.86 11.16 11.46
C LYS A 76 -7.55 9.80 11.27
N ILE A 77 -6.76 8.74 11.08
CA ILE A 77 -7.26 7.36 11.04
C ILE A 77 -7.49 6.88 12.48
N GLU A 78 -8.69 6.36 12.73
CA GLU A 78 -9.15 5.86 14.01
C GLU A 78 -9.75 4.46 13.85
N ILE A 79 -9.37 3.55 14.75
CA ILE A 79 -9.99 2.23 14.85
C ILE A 79 -11.27 2.40 15.64
N THR A 80 -12.42 2.12 15.02
CA THR A 80 -13.72 2.33 15.65
C THR A 80 -14.29 1.04 16.25
N SER A 81 -13.96 -0.11 15.66
CA SER A 81 -14.37 -1.42 16.17
C SER A 81 -13.27 -2.44 15.94
N ILE A 82 -13.16 -3.41 16.85
CA ILE A 82 -12.21 -4.52 16.77
C ILE A 82 -12.96 -5.81 17.07
N TRP A 83 -12.79 -6.81 16.20
CA TRP A 83 -13.21 -8.18 16.44
C TRP A 83 -12.01 -9.08 16.58
N VAL A 84 -11.99 -9.84 17.66
CA VAL A 84 -10.93 -10.78 17.99
C VAL A 84 -11.49 -12.18 17.86
N LYS A 85 -10.91 -12.99 16.98
CA LYS A 85 -11.18 -14.42 16.89
C LYS A 85 -9.94 -15.17 17.37
N LYS A 86 -9.97 -15.69 18.60
CA LYS A 86 -8.91 -16.55 19.12
C LYS A 86 -8.81 -17.81 18.26
N VAL A 87 -7.58 -18.26 18.01
CA VAL A 87 -7.30 -19.48 17.26
C VAL A 87 -6.17 -20.25 17.95
N GLU A 88 -6.21 -21.57 17.86
CA GLU A 88 -5.17 -22.46 18.36
C GLU A 88 -4.42 -23.03 17.16
N GLN A 89 -3.51 -22.23 16.60
CA GLN A 89 -2.53 -22.66 15.60
C GLN A 89 -1.14 -22.38 16.13
N GLU A 90 -0.13 -23.18 15.74
CA GLU A 90 1.26 -23.16 16.24
C GLU A 90 1.69 -21.83 16.88
N ASN A 91 1.84 -20.80 16.05
CA ASN A 91 2.31 -19.48 16.46
C ASN A 91 1.25 -18.39 16.32
N VAL A 92 0.01 -18.72 15.94
CA VAL A 92 -1.06 -17.73 15.74
C VAL A 92 -2.02 -17.82 16.92
N ARG A 93 -2.20 -16.69 17.61
CA ARG A 93 -3.06 -16.58 18.80
C ARG A 93 -4.44 -16.04 18.50
N ALA A 94 -4.54 -15.14 17.53
CA ALA A 94 -5.82 -14.61 17.09
C ALA A 94 -5.78 -14.11 15.65
N ILE A 95 -6.96 -14.13 15.02
CA ILE A 95 -7.25 -13.42 13.77
C ILE A 95 -8.12 -12.22 14.13
N ILE A 96 -7.72 -11.05 13.66
CA ILE A 96 -8.30 -9.76 13.98
C ILE A 96 -8.92 -9.15 12.73
N SER A 97 -10.09 -8.54 12.93
CA SER A 97 -10.70 -7.62 11.99
C SER A 97 -10.92 -6.27 12.66
N ILE A 98 -10.57 -5.18 11.98
CA ILE A 98 -10.74 -3.82 12.48
C ILE A 98 -11.63 -3.00 11.53
N VAL A 99 -12.39 -2.05 12.10
CA VAL A 99 -13.07 -1.00 11.34
C VAL A 99 -12.29 0.29 11.50
N LEU A 100 -11.98 0.94 10.39
CA LEU A 100 -11.39 2.26 10.34
C LEU A 100 -12.47 3.30 10.03
N ASN A 101 -12.53 4.35 10.85
CA ASN A 101 -13.42 5.51 10.70
C ASN A 101 -14.90 5.16 10.41
N ASN A 102 -15.43 4.08 11.00
CA ASN A 102 -16.78 3.55 10.70
C ASN A 102 -17.08 3.29 9.21
N ALA A 103 -16.07 3.26 8.35
CA ALA A 103 -16.24 3.31 6.91
C ALA A 103 -15.56 2.15 6.18
N PHE A 104 -14.50 1.57 6.77
CA PHE A 104 -13.70 0.58 6.07
C PHE A 104 -13.28 -0.57 6.99
N VAL A 105 -13.42 -1.82 6.51
CA VAL A 105 -13.05 -3.01 7.28
C VAL A 105 -11.75 -3.59 6.74
N ILE A 106 -10.80 -3.86 7.63
CA ILE A 106 -9.58 -4.64 7.35
C ILE A 106 -9.65 -5.93 8.14
N GLY A 107 -9.75 -7.06 7.45
CA GLY A 107 -9.76 -8.39 8.04
C GLY A 107 -8.47 -9.16 7.76
N GLY A 108 -8.24 -10.22 8.53
CA GLY A 108 -7.10 -11.12 8.32
C GLY A 108 -5.78 -10.62 8.93
N ILE A 109 -5.84 -9.64 9.83
CA ILE A 109 -4.72 -9.28 10.68
C ILE A 109 -4.50 -10.43 11.66
N LYS A 110 -3.25 -10.79 11.96
CA LYS A 110 -2.93 -11.90 12.85
C LYS A 110 -2.12 -11.42 14.04
N ILE A 111 -2.42 -11.95 15.22
CA ILE A 111 -1.55 -11.85 16.39
C ILE A 111 -0.75 -13.15 16.46
N LEU A 112 0.56 -13.03 16.41
CA LEU A 112 1.49 -14.15 16.54
C LEU A 112 2.28 -14.05 17.83
N GLU A 113 2.72 -15.20 18.31
CA GLU A 113 3.65 -15.31 19.43
C GLU A 113 4.97 -15.91 18.95
N ASN A 114 6.07 -15.27 19.31
CA ASN A 114 7.40 -15.81 19.01
C ASN A 114 7.83 -16.84 20.09
N LYS A 115 8.97 -17.49 19.88
CA LYS A 115 9.53 -18.48 20.84
C LYS A 115 9.83 -17.89 22.23
N THR A 116 9.96 -16.57 22.35
CA THR A 116 10.21 -15.88 23.62
C THR A 116 8.92 -15.44 24.33
N GLY A 117 7.75 -15.83 23.82
CA GLY A 117 6.45 -15.44 24.38
C GLY A 117 5.99 -14.02 24.05
N LYS A 118 6.72 -13.28 23.20
CA LYS A 118 6.36 -11.91 22.82
C LYS A 118 5.32 -11.95 21.71
N LEU A 119 4.19 -11.28 21.95
CA LEU A 119 3.13 -11.08 20.97
C LEU A 119 3.48 -9.97 19.97
N PHE A 120 3.14 -10.16 18.71
CA PHE A 120 3.28 -9.15 17.65
C PHE A 120 2.20 -9.29 16.58
N VAL A 121 1.95 -8.19 15.87
CA VAL A 121 0.91 -8.10 14.85
C VAL A 121 1.51 -8.30 13.46
N VAL A 122 0.87 -9.13 12.65
CA VAL A 122 1.16 -9.30 11.22
C VAL A 122 -0.06 -8.87 10.43
N PHE A 123 0.16 -8.02 9.42
CA PHE A 123 -0.90 -7.47 8.59
C PHE A 123 -1.40 -8.50 7.56
N PRO A 124 -2.58 -8.27 6.96
CA PRO A 124 -3.14 -9.18 5.99
C PRO A 124 -2.23 -9.34 4.78
N SER A 125 -1.86 -10.58 4.50
CA SER A 125 -0.98 -10.94 3.40
C SER A 125 -1.53 -12.09 2.58
N ARG A 126 -1.12 -12.16 1.33
CA ARG A 126 -1.47 -13.25 0.40
C ARG A 126 -0.22 -13.79 -0.26
N LYS A 127 -0.14 -15.12 -0.41
CA LYS A 127 0.91 -15.78 -1.18
C LYS A 127 0.67 -15.53 -2.67
N THR A 128 1.70 -15.05 -3.37
CA THR A 128 1.69 -14.85 -4.82
C THR A 128 2.08 -16.15 -5.55
N TYR A 129 1.91 -16.17 -6.88
CA TYR A 129 2.41 -17.27 -7.72
C TYR A 129 3.93 -17.43 -7.68
N ALA A 130 4.66 -16.36 -7.36
CA ALA A 130 6.11 -16.38 -7.15
C ALA A 130 6.50 -16.86 -5.74
N GLU A 131 5.56 -17.47 -5.00
CA GLU A 131 5.71 -17.96 -3.63
C GLU A 131 6.07 -16.91 -2.56
N GLN A 132 5.98 -15.63 -2.89
CA GLN A 132 6.23 -14.53 -1.97
C GLN A 132 4.95 -14.11 -1.26
N PHE A 133 5.05 -13.71 0.00
CA PHE A 133 3.93 -13.11 0.73
C PHE A 133 3.95 -11.59 0.55
N ILE A 134 2.87 -11.05 0.00
CA ILE A 134 2.69 -9.60 -0.12
C ILE A 134 1.59 -9.15 0.84
N GLU A 135 1.88 -8.12 1.63
CA GLU A 135 0.86 -7.43 2.43
C GLU A 135 0.02 -6.55 1.50
N PHE A 136 -1.30 -6.68 1.59
CA PHE A 136 -2.23 -5.88 0.77
C PHE A 136 -2.90 -4.76 1.56
N ALA A 137 -2.73 -4.72 2.88
CA ALA A 137 -3.19 -3.64 3.74
C ALA A 137 -2.17 -3.40 4.85
N TYR A 138 -1.51 -2.24 4.85
CA TYR A 138 -0.52 -1.89 5.87
C TYR A 138 -0.48 -0.38 6.13
N PRO A 139 -0.23 0.05 7.37
CA PRO A 139 0.01 1.45 7.70
C PRO A 139 1.38 1.90 7.16
N VAL A 140 1.38 3.02 6.44
CA VAL A 140 2.58 3.61 5.82
C VAL A 140 3.44 4.35 6.86
N GLY A 141 2.80 5.13 7.73
CA GLY A 141 3.49 5.90 8.77
C GLY A 141 3.83 5.07 10.00
N ARG A 142 4.99 5.34 10.61
CA ARG A 142 5.45 4.67 11.86
C ARG A 142 4.47 4.88 13.01
N GLU A 143 4.00 6.10 13.22
CA GLU A 143 3.10 6.45 14.32
C GLU A 143 1.76 5.70 14.21
N LEU A 144 1.16 5.71 13.01
CA LEU A 144 -0.08 4.97 12.76
C LEU A 144 0.12 3.47 12.93
N ARG A 145 1.25 2.92 12.46
CA ARG A 145 1.58 1.51 12.64
C ARG A 145 1.63 1.14 14.11
N GLN A 146 2.34 1.93 14.91
CA GLN A 146 2.45 1.70 16.35
C GLN A 146 1.08 1.78 17.01
N LYS A 147 0.32 2.85 16.75
CA LYS A 147 -1.04 3.03 17.29
C LYS A 147 -1.95 1.84 16.97
N ILE A 148 -1.96 1.36 15.72
CA ILE A 148 -2.79 0.22 15.32
C ILE A 148 -2.34 -1.06 16.03
N CYS A 149 -1.03 -1.35 16.04
CA CYS A 149 -0.48 -2.54 16.68
C CYS A 149 -0.80 -2.58 18.18
N ASP A 150 -0.56 -1.47 18.88
CA ASP A 150 -0.78 -1.37 20.32
C ASP A 150 -2.26 -1.54 20.65
N THR A 151 -3.15 -0.83 19.94
CA THR A 151 -4.61 -0.95 20.14
C THR A 151 -5.10 -2.39 19.94
N ILE A 152 -4.60 -3.10 18.92
CA ILE A 152 -4.98 -4.48 18.65
C ILE A 152 -4.49 -5.43 19.75
N LEU A 153 -3.23 -5.27 20.19
CA LEU A 153 -2.65 -6.11 21.23
C LEU A 153 -3.33 -5.90 22.58
N ASP A 154 -3.65 -4.65 22.92
CA ASP A 154 -4.35 -4.32 24.16
C ASP A 154 -5.76 -4.90 24.19
N GLU A 155 -6.51 -4.78 23.09
CA GLU A 155 -7.85 -5.36 22.99
C GLU A 155 -7.80 -6.90 23.08
N TYR A 156 -6.80 -7.53 22.46
CA TYR A 156 -6.60 -8.98 22.58
C TYR A 156 -6.31 -9.42 24.02
N LYS A 157 -5.42 -8.72 24.73
CA LYS A 157 -5.14 -9.00 26.15
C LYS A 157 -6.39 -8.83 27.01
N ARG A 158 -7.13 -7.74 26.81
CA ARG A 158 -8.38 -7.45 27.53
C ARG A 158 -9.45 -8.53 27.36
N GLN A 159 -9.54 -9.15 26.18
CA GLN A 159 -10.43 -10.28 25.94
C GLN A 159 -9.85 -11.64 26.37
N SER A 160 -8.56 -11.70 26.70
CA SER A 160 -7.90 -12.91 27.18
C SER A 160 -7.96 -13.07 28.70
N GLU A 161 -8.10 -11.96 29.41
CA GLU A 161 -8.26 -11.91 30.87
C GLU A 161 -9.73 -12.04 31.33
N ARG A 162 -10.68 -12.10 30.39
CA ARG A 162 -12.10 -12.36 30.63
C ARG A 162 -12.44 -13.81 30.35
#